data_AF-A0A924V1R8-F1
#
_entry.id   AF-A0A924V1R8-F1
#
_cell.length_a   1.000
_cell.length_b   1.000
_cell.length_c   1.000
_cell.angle_alpha   90.00
_cell.angle_beta   90.00
_cell.angle_gamma   90.00
#
_symmetry.space_group_name_H-M   'P 1'
#
loop_
_entity.id
_entity.type
_entity.pdbx_description
1 polymer ?
#
loop_
_entity_poly.entity_id
_entity_poly.type
_entity_poly.pdbx_seq_one_letter_code
_entity_poly.pdbx_strand_id
1 'polypeptide(L)'
;MSSNQPLLKAIVNIDAEESEAVLATVVKVEGSAYRRPGARMLILANSQAVGCISGGCLEAEVCKKAAWLTRENNIVLRRYSTGENTPFSEDIYHQIDEDSDLDGARSFGLGCNGAVSVLFERVASVGIDHVMTLLKNVYSSHSAGGVAVVIAAPKNASVIIGDRLLLDPEKRIPFWCSKGIVERSLDQQNRHDLQQTMTNKKSIHKIYEIDLGKIEVFFEYVAPPHRLIVFGAGLDAQPLVRLAKQQGWHVTVVDSRAYFARHDHFPLADKVLCH
;
A
#
# COMPACT_ATOMS: atom_id res chain seq x y z
N MET A 1 -10.11 -8.53 2.03
CA MET A 1 -8.65 -8.74 2.08
C MET A 1 -8.15 -8.81 0.64
N SER A 2 -7.43 -7.79 0.15
CA SER A 2 -6.74 -7.91 -1.15
C SER A 2 -5.50 -8.77 -0.94
N SER A 3 -5.36 -9.83 -1.72
CA SER A 3 -4.09 -10.52 -1.86
C SER A 3 -3.06 -9.52 -2.39
N ASN A 4 -2.02 -9.20 -1.61
CA ASN A 4 -0.89 -8.38 -2.07
C ASN A 4 0.07 -9.20 -2.97
N GLN A 5 -0.20 -10.48 -3.20
CA GLN A 5 0.72 -11.37 -3.92
C GLN A 5 0.89 -11.02 -5.41
N PRO A 6 -0.16 -10.67 -6.19
CA PRO A 6 0.02 -10.22 -7.56
C PRO A 6 0.83 -8.92 -7.62
N LEU A 7 0.56 -8.00 -6.69
CA LEU A 7 1.30 -6.75 -6.55
C LEU A 7 2.79 -7.05 -6.32
N LEU A 8 3.13 -7.86 -5.32
CA LEU A 8 4.51 -8.23 -5.01
C LEU A 8 5.23 -8.92 -6.16
N LYS A 9 4.55 -9.79 -6.91
CA LYS A 9 5.12 -10.39 -8.14
C LYS A 9 5.42 -9.32 -9.19
N ALA A 10 4.49 -8.39 -9.42
CA ALA A 10 4.70 -7.30 -10.36
C ALA A 10 5.85 -6.38 -9.93
N ILE A 11 5.97 -6.11 -8.63
CA ILE A 11 7.08 -5.36 -8.06
C ILE A 11 8.43 -6.03 -8.37
N VAL A 12 8.53 -7.35 -8.20
CA VAL A 12 9.76 -8.10 -8.52
C VAL A 12 10.08 -8.06 -10.02
N ASN A 13 9.07 -8.11 -10.88
CA ASN A 13 9.28 -8.06 -12.34
C ASN A 13 9.75 -6.67 -12.81
N ILE A 14 9.27 -5.58 -12.21
CA ILE A 14 9.71 -4.23 -12.54
C ILE A 14 11.22 -4.06 -12.32
N ASP A 15 11.74 -4.56 -11.21
CA ASP A 15 13.18 -4.51 -10.93
C ASP A 15 13.99 -5.22 -12.04
N ALA A 16 13.48 -6.34 -12.54
CA ALA A 16 14.17 -7.16 -13.54
C ALA A 16 14.11 -6.57 -14.95
N GLU A 17 13.01 -5.88 -15.29
CA GLU A 17 12.76 -5.31 -16.63
C GLU A 17 13.13 -3.81 -16.72
N GLU A 18 13.71 -3.24 -15.66
CA GLU A 18 14.06 -1.82 -15.53
C GLU A 18 12.93 -0.85 -15.96
N SER A 19 11.68 -1.25 -15.75
CA SER A 19 10.52 -0.55 -16.30
C SER A 19 10.00 0.55 -15.37
N GLU A 20 9.57 1.68 -15.92
CA GLU A 20 8.89 2.71 -15.13
C GLU A 20 7.51 2.24 -14.69
N ALA A 21 7.13 2.56 -13.44
CA ALA A 21 5.79 2.33 -12.94
C ALA A 21 5.37 3.44 -11.97
N VAL A 22 4.07 3.53 -11.71
CA VAL A 22 3.50 4.39 -10.67
C VAL A 22 2.76 3.53 -9.66
N LEU A 23 3.12 3.64 -8.40
CA LEU A 23 2.39 3.05 -7.29
C LEU A 23 1.31 4.04 -6.83
N ALA A 24 0.06 3.60 -6.89
CA ALA A 24 -1.09 4.30 -6.36
C ALA A 24 -1.50 3.65 -5.03
N THR A 25 -1.50 4.42 -3.94
CA THR A 25 -1.89 3.96 -2.60
C THR A 25 -3.06 4.76 -2.09
N VAL A 26 -4.16 4.11 -1.71
CA VAL A 26 -5.24 4.78 -0.96
C VAL A 26 -4.69 5.10 0.41
N VAL A 27 -4.54 6.38 0.73
CA VAL A 27 -4.00 6.81 2.02
C VAL A 27 -5.07 7.37 2.95
N LYS A 28 -6.22 7.82 2.42
CA LYS A 28 -7.35 8.31 3.22
C LYS A 28 -8.67 7.98 2.55
N VAL A 29 -9.69 7.72 3.37
CA VAL A 29 -11.07 7.50 2.95
C VAL A 29 -11.99 8.34 3.83
N GLU A 30 -12.92 9.05 3.21
CA GLU A 30 -13.98 9.78 3.88
C GLU A 30 -15.33 9.29 3.37
N GLY A 31 -16.25 9.00 4.29
CA GLY A 31 -17.51 8.35 3.93
C GLY A 31 -17.30 6.89 3.49
N SER A 32 -18.07 6.47 2.49
CA SER A 32 -18.03 5.08 2.00
C SER A 32 -17.09 4.92 0.81
N ALA A 33 -16.23 3.91 0.85
CA ALA A 33 -15.40 3.50 -0.29
C ALA A 33 -15.22 1.99 -0.36
N TYR A 34 -15.00 1.47 -1.57
CA TYR A 34 -14.85 0.03 -1.82
C TYR A 34 -13.57 -0.55 -1.20
N ARG A 35 -12.47 0.23 -1.19
CA ARG A 35 -11.20 -0.14 -0.56
C ARG A 35 -10.91 0.76 0.64
N ARG A 36 -10.16 0.21 1.60
CA ARG A 36 -9.68 0.92 2.79
C ARG A 36 -8.29 1.50 2.53
N PRO A 37 -7.83 2.46 3.37
CA PRO A 37 -6.44 2.90 3.37
C PRO A 37 -5.45 1.73 3.43
N GLY A 38 -4.34 1.84 2.69
CA GLY A 38 -3.35 0.79 2.45
C GLY A 38 -3.62 -0.04 1.19
N ALA A 39 -4.79 0.09 0.54
CA ALA A 39 -5.02 -0.53 -0.76
C ALA A 39 -4.10 0.07 -1.82
N ARG A 40 -3.51 -0.80 -2.64
CA ARG A 40 -2.48 -0.44 -3.62
C ARG A 40 -2.82 -0.95 -5.01
N MET A 41 -2.40 -0.18 -6.00
CA MET A 41 -2.41 -0.53 -7.41
C MET A 41 -1.12 -0.05 -8.04
N LEU A 42 -0.43 -0.92 -8.75
CA LEU A 42 0.78 -0.62 -9.49
C LEU A 42 0.44 -0.47 -10.97
N ILE A 43 0.80 0.65 -11.55
CA ILE A 43 0.48 1.03 -12.93
C ILE A 43 1.77 0.98 -13.72
N LEU A 44 1.88 0.02 -14.64
CA LEU A 44 3.06 -0.20 -15.45
C LEU A 44 3.11 0.80 -16.63
N ALA A 45 4.28 0.98 -17.23
CA ALA A 45 4.47 1.85 -18.40
C ALA A 45 3.54 1.53 -19.58
N ASN A 46 3.14 0.27 -19.75
CA ASN A 46 2.18 -0.18 -20.77
C ASN A 46 0.70 0.04 -20.36
N SER A 47 0.45 0.82 -19.31
CA SER A 47 -0.87 1.08 -18.71
C SER A 47 -1.59 -0.15 -18.14
N GLN A 48 -0.92 -1.32 -18.06
CA GLN A 48 -1.45 -2.45 -17.30
C GLN A 48 -1.38 -2.13 -15.81
N ALA A 49 -2.41 -2.52 -15.07
CA ALA A 49 -2.50 -2.31 -13.64
C ALA A 49 -2.51 -3.64 -12.88
N VAL A 50 -1.80 -3.69 -11.77
CA VAL A 50 -1.78 -4.82 -10.84
C VAL A 50 -2.23 -4.36 -9.47
N GLY A 51 -3.28 -4.99 -8.94
CA GLY A 51 -3.97 -4.54 -7.75
C GLY A 51 -5.15 -3.63 -8.08
N CYS A 52 -5.75 -3.03 -7.05
CA CYS A 52 -6.93 -2.19 -7.21
C CYS A 52 -7.11 -1.28 -5.98
N ILE A 53 -7.57 -0.06 -6.24
CA ILE A 53 -7.78 0.98 -5.23
C ILE A 53 -9.26 1.33 -5.05
N SER A 54 -10.12 0.82 -5.93
CA SER A 54 -11.58 0.99 -5.90
C SER A 54 -12.27 -0.31 -6.34
N GLY A 55 -13.52 -0.22 -6.81
CA GLY A 55 -14.31 -1.30 -7.41
C GLY A 55 -14.32 -1.29 -8.94
N GLY A 56 -13.42 -0.53 -9.60
CA GLY A 56 -13.25 -0.50 -11.06
C GLY A 56 -13.53 0.85 -11.73
N CYS A 57 -14.21 1.78 -11.07
CA CYS A 57 -14.60 3.05 -11.67
C CYS A 57 -13.43 4.03 -11.75
N LEU A 58 -12.61 4.06 -10.70
CA LEU A 58 -11.48 4.99 -10.58
C LEU A 58 -10.26 4.53 -11.39
N GLU A 59 -10.10 3.21 -11.54
CA GLU A 59 -8.90 2.59 -12.11
C GLU A 59 -8.63 3.05 -13.54
N ALA A 60 -9.67 3.13 -14.38
CA ALA A 60 -9.51 3.51 -15.79
C ALA A 60 -8.96 4.94 -15.96
N GLU A 61 -9.41 5.87 -15.12
CA GLU A 61 -8.95 7.27 -15.16
C GLU A 61 -7.54 7.40 -14.59
N VAL A 62 -7.29 6.73 -13.47
CA VAL A 62 -5.97 6.71 -12.83
C VAL A 62 -4.90 6.12 -13.75
N CYS A 63 -5.18 5.02 -14.46
CA CYS A 63 -4.21 4.40 -15.36
C CYS A 63 -3.80 5.32 -16.53
N LYS A 64 -4.70 6.19 -17.00
CA LYS A 64 -4.40 7.16 -18.07
C LYS A 64 -3.53 8.33 -17.59
N LYS A 65 -3.73 8.77 -16.34
CA LYS A 65 -3.20 10.03 -15.83
C LYS A 65 -1.99 9.88 -14.92
N ALA A 66 -1.81 8.72 -14.26
CA ALA A 66 -0.79 8.54 -13.21
C ALA A 66 0.63 8.91 -13.66
N ALA A 67 1.04 8.51 -14.87
CA ALA A 67 2.36 8.82 -15.42
C ALA A 67 2.56 10.32 -15.71
N TRP A 68 1.50 11.02 -16.11
CA TRP A 68 1.49 12.47 -16.34
C TRP A 68 1.50 13.25 -15.03
N LEU A 69 0.62 12.88 -14.08
CA LEU A 69 0.52 13.49 -12.75
C LEU A 69 1.87 13.50 -12.04
N THR A 70 2.64 12.42 -12.19
CA THR A 70 3.92 12.24 -11.52
C THR A 70 5.13 12.71 -12.33
N ARG A 71 4.92 13.39 -13.46
CA ARG A 71 6.01 13.77 -14.38
C ARG A 71 6.96 14.82 -13.79
N GLU A 72 6.40 15.84 -13.12
CA GLU A 72 7.18 16.94 -12.55
C GLU A 72 7.55 16.69 -11.09
N ASN A 73 6.64 16.06 -10.35
CA ASN A 73 6.84 15.64 -8.98
C ASN A 73 6.62 14.14 -8.87
N ASN A 74 7.65 13.41 -8.45
CA ASN A 74 7.59 11.95 -8.34
C ASN A 74 6.53 11.46 -7.33
N ILE A 75 6.05 12.34 -6.43
CA ILE A 75 5.00 12.03 -5.46
C ILE A 75 3.89 13.07 -5.55
N VAL A 76 2.65 12.63 -5.76
CA VAL A 76 1.47 13.50 -5.85
C VAL A 76 0.31 12.87 -5.10
N LEU A 77 -0.35 13.64 -4.25
CA LEU A 77 -1.60 13.24 -3.61
C LEU A 77 -2.78 13.82 -4.38
N ARG A 78 -3.73 12.97 -4.80
CA ARG A 78 -4.99 13.43 -5.41
C ARG A 78 -6.19 12.85 -4.68
N ARG A 79 -7.27 13.63 -4.66
CA ARG A 79 -8.56 13.23 -4.10
C ARG A 79 -9.54 12.93 -5.23
N TYR A 80 -10.31 11.87 -5.05
CA TYR A 80 -11.39 11.48 -5.95
C TYR A 80 -12.68 11.33 -5.15
N SER A 81 -13.75 12.00 -5.57
CA SER A 81 -15.08 11.93 -4.97
C SER A 81 -16.06 11.27 -5.93
N THR A 82 -16.99 10.49 -5.38
CA THR A 82 -18.11 9.87 -6.09
C THR A 82 -19.45 10.57 -5.79
N GLY A 83 -19.49 11.54 -4.86
CA GLY A 83 -20.67 12.30 -4.47
C GLY A 83 -20.55 13.81 -4.73
N GLU A 84 -21.69 14.52 -4.72
CA GLU A 84 -21.77 15.97 -4.84
C GLU A 84 -21.08 16.65 -3.64
N ASN A 85 -20.03 17.42 -3.94
CA ASN A 85 -19.35 18.43 -3.12
C ASN A 85 -19.53 18.30 -1.60
N THR A 86 -18.74 17.45 -0.95
CA THR A 86 -18.38 17.68 0.45
C THR A 86 -17.27 18.73 0.49
N PRO A 87 -17.50 19.92 1.08
CA PRO A 87 -16.47 20.94 1.17
C PRO A 87 -15.28 20.41 1.94
N PHE A 88 -14.12 20.65 1.36
CA PHE A 88 -12.84 20.37 1.95
C PHE A 88 -12.65 21.24 3.21
N SER A 89 -11.98 20.73 4.25
CA SER A 89 -11.44 21.64 5.28
C SER A 89 -10.23 22.33 4.66
N GLU A 90 -10.45 23.45 3.97
CA GLU A 90 -9.42 24.22 3.24
C GLU A 90 -8.15 24.45 4.09
N ASP A 91 -8.31 24.57 5.42
CA ASP A 91 -7.24 24.83 6.39
C ASP A 91 -6.08 23.82 6.42
N ILE A 92 -6.26 22.59 5.91
CA ILE A 92 -5.25 21.52 6.05
C ILE A 92 -4.55 21.18 4.72
N TYR A 93 -5.21 21.35 3.56
CA TYR A 93 -4.62 20.89 2.28
C TYR A 93 -4.59 21.96 1.20
N HIS A 94 -3.80 23.00 1.43
CA HIS A 94 -3.48 24.02 0.44
C HIS A 94 -2.60 23.53 -0.75
N GLN A 95 -2.33 22.22 -0.85
CA GLN A 95 -1.41 21.62 -1.84
C GLN A 95 -2.03 20.45 -2.63
N ILE A 96 -3.32 20.13 -2.43
CA ILE A 96 -4.01 19.21 -3.33
C ILE A 96 -4.51 20.05 -4.50
N ASP A 97 -3.92 19.84 -5.67
CA ASP A 97 -4.50 20.32 -6.92
C ASP A 97 -5.88 19.66 -7.08
N GLU A 98 -6.94 20.45 -6.86
CA GLU A 98 -8.24 20.17 -7.43
C GLU A 98 -8.12 20.50 -8.93
N ASP A 99 -8.18 19.49 -9.80
CA ASP A 99 -8.33 19.75 -11.23
C ASP A 99 -9.68 20.43 -11.44
N SER A 100 -9.66 21.76 -11.53
CA SER A 100 -10.80 22.58 -11.99
C SER A 100 -10.98 22.51 -13.51
N ASP A 101 -10.04 21.89 -14.23
CA ASP A 101 -10.12 21.57 -15.67
C ASP A 101 -10.81 20.22 -15.94
N LEU A 102 -11.60 19.73 -14.97
CA LEU A 102 -12.54 18.64 -15.22
C LEU A 102 -13.71 19.19 -16.04
N ASP A 103 -13.73 18.84 -17.33
CA ASP A 103 -14.97 18.67 -18.10
C ASP A 103 -15.90 17.72 -17.31
N GLY A 104 -16.66 18.33 -16.39
CA GLY A 104 -17.43 17.63 -15.38
C GLY A 104 -16.55 16.95 -14.33
N ALA A 105 -16.68 17.39 -13.08
CA ALA A 105 -16.84 16.46 -11.98
C ALA A 105 -17.92 15.45 -12.38
N ARG A 106 -17.55 14.44 -13.15
CA ARG A 106 -18.35 13.24 -13.29
C ARG A 106 -18.30 12.66 -11.90
N SER A 107 -19.34 12.96 -11.10
CA SER A 107 -19.79 12.06 -10.06
C SER A 107 -19.66 10.68 -10.67
N PHE A 108 -18.69 9.91 -10.21
CA PHE A 108 -18.56 8.50 -10.57
C PHE A 108 -19.82 7.88 -9.97
N GLY A 109 -20.90 7.93 -10.74
CA GLY A 109 -22.27 7.77 -10.30
C GLY A 109 -22.55 6.31 -10.00
N LEU A 110 -21.94 5.80 -8.94
CA LEU A 110 -22.02 4.42 -8.49
C LEU A 110 -21.83 4.38 -6.95
N GLY A 111 -22.92 4.62 -6.23
CA GLY A 111 -23.32 3.95 -4.97
C GLY A 111 -22.56 4.20 -3.67
N CYS A 112 -21.28 4.57 -3.71
CA CYS A 112 -20.51 4.87 -2.51
C CYS A 112 -20.47 6.39 -2.32
N ASN A 113 -21.27 6.99 -1.46
CA ASN A 113 -21.22 8.43 -1.20
C ASN A 113 -19.98 8.76 -0.34
N GLY A 114 -18.81 8.92 -0.96
CA GLY A 114 -17.54 9.10 -0.27
C GLY A 114 -16.43 9.64 -1.16
N ALA A 115 -15.26 9.83 -0.56
CA ALA A 115 -14.06 10.30 -1.23
C ALA A 115 -12.85 9.49 -0.79
N VAL A 116 -11.92 9.29 -1.73
CA VAL A 116 -10.65 8.63 -1.47
C VAL A 116 -9.50 9.56 -1.82
N SER A 117 -8.47 9.61 -0.98
CA SER A 117 -7.21 10.27 -1.31
C SER A 117 -6.18 9.21 -1.69
N VAL A 118 -5.60 9.36 -2.86
CA VAL A 118 -4.67 8.43 -3.48
C VAL A 118 -3.33 9.10 -3.64
N LEU A 119 -2.31 8.53 -3.00
CA LEU A 119 -0.92 8.94 -3.16
C LEU A 119 -0.34 8.20 -4.36
N PHE A 120 0.13 8.95 -5.35
CA PHE A 120 0.82 8.47 -6.53
C PHE A 120 2.32 8.65 -6.38
N GLU A 121 3.07 7.61 -6.65
CA GLU A 121 4.52 7.59 -6.47
C GLU A 121 5.19 6.92 -7.66
N ARG A 122 6.12 7.60 -8.31
CA ARG A 122 6.96 6.98 -9.34
C ARG A 122 7.91 5.97 -8.70
N VAL A 123 7.82 4.75 -9.18
CA VAL A 123 8.73 3.65 -8.87
C VAL A 123 9.86 3.75 -9.88
N ALA A 124 11.05 4.12 -9.41
CA ALA A 124 12.23 4.18 -10.26
C ALA A 124 12.82 2.78 -10.43
N SER A 125 13.27 2.45 -11.64
CA SER A 125 14.04 1.23 -11.92
C SER A 125 15.44 1.26 -11.30
N VAL A 126 15.96 2.45 -11.01
CA VAL A 126 17.29 2.68 -10.44
C VAL A 126 17.18 3.46 -9.14
N GLY A 127 17.47 2.80 -8.01
CA GLY A 127 17.42 3.39 -6.67
C GLY A 127 16.70 2.49 -5.66
N ILE A 128 16.77 2.86 -4.38
CA ILE A 128 16.07 2.12 -3.32
C ILE A 128 14.65 2.68 -3.21
N ASP A 129 13.67 2.03 -3.82
CA ASP A 129 12.27 2.25 -3.45
C ASP A 129 12.00 1.60 -2.10
N HIS A 130 11.99 2.43 -1.07
CA HIS A 130 11.92 1.97 0.31
C HIS A 130 10.58 1.30 0.65
N VAL A 131 9.47 1.69 0.02
CA VAL A 131 8.17 1.05 0.29
C VAL A 131 8.07 -0.28 -0.44
N MET A 132 8.54 -0.35 -1.68
CA MET A 132 8.59 -1.63 -2.40
C MET A 132 9.49 -2.63 -1.69
N THR A 133 10.64 -2.17 -1.19
CA THR A 133 11.56 -2.98 -0.38
C THR A 133 10.86 -3.48 0.90
N LEU A 134 10.19 -2.59 1.65
CA LEU A 134 9.45 -2.98 2.84
C LEU A 134 8.36 -4.01 2.52
N LEU A 135 7.59 -3.83 1.45
CA LEU A 135 6.55 -4.77 1.04
C LEU A 135 7.14 -6.16 0.68
N LYS A 136 8.27 -6.20 -0.03
CA LYS A 136 9.01 -7.45 -0.32
C LYS A 136 9.46 -8.13 0.98
N ASN A 137 10.05 -7.36 1.89
CA ASN A 137 10.59 -7.85 3.14
C ASN A 137 9.51 -8.36 4.09
N VAL A 138 8.34 -7.71 4.15
CA VAL A 138 7.18 -8.21 4.90
C VAL A 138 6.69 -9.56 4.36
N TYR A 139 6.68 -9.70 3.03
CA TYR A 139 6.28 -10.95 2.39
C TYR A 139 7.27 -12.08 2.63
N SER A 140 8.57 -11.85 2.40
CA SER A 140 9.62 -12.87 2.51
C SER A 140 9.86 -13.30 3.97
N SER A 141 9.98 -12.33 4.88
CA SER A 141 10.29 -12.57 6.30
C SER A 141 9.09 -13.10 7.10
N HIS A 142 7.87 -12.99 6.56
CA HIS A 142 6.62 -13.27 7.28
C HIS A 142 6.45 -12.45 8.56
N SER A 143 7.13 -11.31 8.65
CA SER A 143 7.06 -10.39 9.77
C SER A 143 6.40 -9.09 9.31
N ALA A 144 5.58 -8.50 10.17
CA ALA A 144 4.87 -7.27 9.82
C ALA A 144 5.83 -6.09 9.68
N GLY A 145 5.46 -5.13 8.85
CA GLY A 145 6.14 -3.85 8.68
C GLY A 145 5.22 -2.68 8.99
N GLY A 146 5.81 -1.50 9.19
CA GLY A 146 5.08 -0.29 9.49
C GLY A 146 5.44 0.84 8.55
N VAL A 147 4.45 1.62 8.12
CA VAL A 147 4.64 2.83 7.31
C VAL A 147 3.90 3.98 7.98
N ALA A 148 4.58 5.07 8.29
CA ALA A 148 3.93 6.34 8.55
C ALA A 148 4.20 7.26 7.36
N VAL A 149 3.17 7.77 6.70
CA VAL A 149 3.31 8.65 5.53
C VAL A 149 2.60 9.97 5.78
N VAL A 150 3.32 11.07 5.53
CA VAL A 150 2.77 12.42 5.59
C VAL A 150 1.84 12.63 4.39
N ILE A 151 0.57 12.93 4.65
CA ILE A 151 -0.46 13.14 3.62
C ILE A 151 -0.98 14.57 3.58
N ALA A 152 -0.69 15.37 4.61
CA ALA A 152 -0.87 16.82 4.57
C ALA A 152 0.20 17.50 5.41
N ALA A 153 0.75 18.59 4.92
CA ALA A 153 1.70 19.42 5.66
C ALA A 153 1.65 20.88 5.16
N PRO A 154 1.86 21.87 6.05
CA PRO A 154 2.10 23.26 5.64
C PRO A 154 3.36 23.40 4.79
N LYS A 155 3.40 24.37 3.87
CA LYS A 155 4.54 24.57 2.94
C LYS A 155 5.90 24.77 3.64
N ASN A 156 5.90 25.31 4.85
CA ASN A 156 7.11 25.62 5.62
C ASN A 156 7.39 24.62 6.75
N ALA A 157 6.68 23.48 6.79
CA ALA A 157 6.94 22.44 7.76
C ALA A 157 8.27 21.71 7.49
N SER A 158 8.81 21.02 8.51
CA SER A 158 10.02 20.20 8.39
C SER A 158 9.84 18.93 7.54
N VAL A 159 8.60 18.64 7.12
CA VAL A 159 8.21 17.49 6.30
C VAL A 159 7.31 17.93 5.16
N ILE A 160 7.31 17.17 4.08
CA ILE A 160 6.44 17.36 2.91
C ILE A 160 5.54 16.14 2.69
N ILE A 161 4.48 16.30 1.90
CA ILE A 161 3.62 15.19 1.49
C ILE A 161 4.48 14.11 0.83
N GLY A 162 4.30 12.85 1.27
CA GLY A 162 5.05 11.70 0.80
C GLY A 162 6.27 11.31 1.65
N ASP A 163 6.77 12.20 2.51
CA ASP A 163 7.80 11.85 3.49
C ASP A 163 7.28 10.74 4.39
N ARG A 164 8.15 9.79 4.72
CA ARG A 164 7.75 8.58 5.45
C ARG A 164 8.72 8.13 6.50
N LEU A 165 8.19 7.58 7.58
CA LEU A 165 8.91 6.81 8.58
C LEU A 165 8.58 5.34 8.39
N LEU A 166 9.60 4.52 8.13
CA LEU A 166 9.42 3.10 7.81
C LEU A 166 10.00 2.22 8.91
N LEU A 167 9.24 1.21 9.32
CA LEU A 167 9.71 0.09 10.11
C LEU A 167 9.71 -1.17 9.24
N ASP A 168 10.86 -1.44 8.63
CA ASP A 168 11.09 -2.64 7.84
C ASP A 168 11.34 -3.84 8.77
N PRO A 169 10.74 -5.02 8.55
CA PRO A 169 10.96 -6.18 9.40
C PRO A 169 12.43 -6.66 9.47
N GLU A 170 13.25 -6.38 8.45
CA GLU A 170 14.67 -6.70 8.47
C GLU A 170 15.50 -5.67 9.24
N LYS A 171 14.92 -4.51 9.55
CA LYS A 171 15.57 -3.43 10.31
C LYS A 171 14.99 -3.33 11.71
N ARG A 172 15.85 -3.09 12.70
CA ARG A 172 15.41 -3.03 14.11
C ARG A 172 14.77 -1.69 14.50
N ILE A 173 15.02 -0.63 13.75
CA ILE A 173 14.68 0.75 14.15
C ILE A 173 14.01 1.45 12.96
N PRO A 174 12.91 2.22 13.20
CA PRO A 174 12.30 3.00 12.14
C PRO A 174 13.27 4.04 11.55
N PHE A 175 13.19 4.30 10.25
CA PHE A 175 14.03 5.29 9.58
C PHE A 175 13.19 6.19 8.66
N TRP A 176 13.55 7.47 8.59
CA TRP A 176 12.89 8.40 7.69
C TRP A 176 13.43 8.27 6.27
N CYS A 177 12.52 8.36 5.31
CA CYS A 177 12.81 8.63 3.91
C CYS A 177 12.22 10.00 3.62
N SER A 178 12.99 11.04 3.93
CA SER A 178 12.65 12.44 3.70
C SER A 178 13.86 13.17 3.09
N LYS A 179 13.60 14.26 2.36
CA LYS A 179 14.69 15.10 1.83
C LYS A 179 15.30 16.02 2.88
N GLY A 180 14.56 16.30 3.97
CA GLY A 180 14.94 17.22 5.03
C GLY A 180 15.09 16.56 6.40
N ILE A 181 15.56 17.37 7.36
CA ILE A 181 15.63 17.00 8.78
C ILE A 181 14.25 17.17 9.40
N VAL A 182 13.67 16.07 9.86
CA VAL A 182 12.41 16.07 10.60
C VAL A 182 12.63 16.64 12.00
N GLU A 183 11.75 17.52 12.44
CA GLU A 183 11.80 18.06 13.80
C GLU A 183 11.73 16.95 14.86
N ARG A 184 12.56 17.05 15.89
CA ARG A 184 12.72 16.00 16.91
C ARG A 184 11.42 15.64 17.64
N SER A 185 10.59 16.64 17.92
CA SER A 185 9.28 16.47 18.57
C SER A 185 8.37 15.59 17.70
N LEU A 186 8.24 15.94 16.42
CA LEU A 186 7.44 15.23 15.43
C LEU A 186 7.98 13.82 15.16
N ASP A 187 9.31 13.64 15.04
CA ASP A 187 9.94 12.33 14.90
C ASP A 187 9.60 11.41 16.08
N GLN A 188 9.73 11.92 17.32
CA GLN A 188 9.42 11.15 18.52
C GLN A 188 7.95 10.72 18.58
N GLN A 189 7.03 11.64 18.24
CA GLN A 189 5.60 11.34 18.17
C GLN A 189 5.28 10.30 17.10
N ASN A 190 5.81 10.46 15.89
CA ASN A 190 5.58 9.52 14.79
C ASN A 190 6.15 8.12 15.09
N ARG A 191 7.33 8.02 15.72
CA ARG A 191 7.87 6.74 16.17
C ARG A 191 6.97 6.06 17.20
N HIS A 192 6.43 6.84 18.14
CA HIS A 192 5.52 6.32 19.16
C HIS A 192 4.22 5.81 18.53
N ASP A 193 3.56 6.62 17.69
CA ASP A 193 2.30 6.25 17.04
C ASP A 193 2.49 5.09 16.04
N LEU A 194 3.64 5.01 15.35
CA LEU A 194 3.99 3.86 14.51
C LEU A 194 4.15 2.59 15.35
N GLN A 195 4.83 2.67 16.49
CA GLN A 195 4.95 1.52 17.41
C GLN A 195 3.59 1.08 17.96
N GLN A 196 2.70 2.02 18.30
CA GLN A 196 1.33 1.70 18.71
C GLN A 196 0.54 1.04 17.59
N THR A 197 0.67 1.53 16.35
CA THR A 197 0.07 0.94 15.15
C THR A 197 0.51 -0.52 14.96
N MET A 198 1.80 -0.79 15.14
CA MET A 198 2.35 -2.15 15.08
C MET A 198 1.81 -3.05 16.20
N THR A 199 1.73 -2.52 17.42
CA THR A 199 1.24 -3.27 18.60
C THR A 199 -0.24 -3.63 18.44
N ASN A 200 -1.04 -2.67 17.98
CA ASN A 200 -2.49 -2.82 17.80
C ASN A 200 -2.87 -3.55 16.51
N LYS A 201 -1.91 -3.73 15.58
CA LYS A 201 -2.11 -4.35 14.26
C LYS A 201 -3.24 -3.70 13.46
N LYS A 202 -3.39 -2.38 13.61
CA LYS A 202 -4.48 -1.60 13.02
C LYS A 202 -3.96 -0.26 12.55
N SER A 203 -4.13 -0.01 11.25
CA SER A 203 -3.79 1.28 10.63
C SER A 203 -4.68 2.41 11.18
N ILE A 204 -4.09 3.59 11.35
CA ILE A 204 -4.73 4.77 11.94
C ILE A 204 -4.33 6.05 11.19
N HIS A 205 -5.08 7.12 11.44
CA HIS A 205 -4.72 8.48 11.04
C HIS A 205 -4.47 9.31 12.28
N LYS A 206 -3.48 10.21 12.20
CA LYS A 206 -3.22 11.22 13.23
C LYS A 206 -3.02 12.57 12.59
N ILE A 207 -3.48 13.59 13.30
CA ILE A 207 -3.23 14.99 12.99
C ILE A 207 -2.39 15.54 14.13
N TYR A 208 -1.24 16.13 13.80
CA TYR A 208 -0.37 16.82 14.71
C TYR A 208 -0.56 18.32 14.52
N GLU A 209 -0.85 19.03 15.60
CA GLU A 209 -0.88 20.48 15.60
C GLU A 209 0.54 21.00 15.87
N ILE A 210 1.02 21.86 14.99
CA ILE A 210 2.31 22.55 15.09
C ILE A 210 2.05 24.05 14.97
N ASP A 211 3.03 24.87 15.35
CA ASP A 211 2.90 26.33 15.28
C ASP A 211 2.57 26.85 13.87
N LEU A 212 3.00 26.13 12.84
CA LEU A 212 2.81 26.48 11.43
C LEU A 212 1.52 25.90 10.80
N GLY A 213 0.70 25.18 11.56
CA GLY A 213 -0.54 24.56 11.07
C GLY A 213 -0.70 23.10 11.49
N LYS A 214 -1.29 22.28 10.61
CA LYS A 214 -1.61 20.87 10.90
C LYS A 214 -0.85 19.94 9.97
N ILE A 215 -0.24 18.90 10.52
CA ILE A 215 0.36 17.80 9.76
C ILE A 215 -0.53 16.58 9.92
N GLU A 216 -0.98 16.00 8.80
CA GLU A 216 -1.72 14.74 8.81
C GLU A 216 -0.81 13.59 8.36
N VAL A 217 -0.80 12.52 9.16
CA VAL A 217 -0.03 11.32 8.89
C VAL A 217 -0.93 10.09 8.91
N PHE A 218 -0.81 9.27 7.87
CA PHE A 218 -1.41 7.95 7.83
C PHE A 218 -0.39 6.91 8.30
N PHE A 219 -0.76 6.16 9.33
CA PHE A 219 0.01 5.04 9.87
C PHE A 219 -0.59 3.73 9.40
N GLU A 220 0.18 2.95 8.67
CA GLU A 220 -0.20 1.66 8.13
C GLU A 220 0.51 0.52 8.87
N TYR A 221 -0.29 -0.43 9.34
CA TYR A 221 0.19 -1.76 9.70
C TYR A 221 0.20 -2.65 8.45
N VAL A 222 1.39 -2.98 7.95
CA VAL A 222 1.57 -3.86 6.79
C VAL A 222 1.67 -5.29 7.29
N ALA A 223 0.55 -6.02 7.18
CA ALA A 223 0.47 -7.41 7.63
C ALA A 223 1.24 -8.36 6.68
N PRO A 224 1.93 -9.38 7.21
CA PRO A 224 2.48 -10.46 6.39
C PRO A 224 1.34 -11.33 5.83
N PRO A 225 1.62 -12.14 4.79
CA PRO A 225 0.67 -13.13 4.28
C PRO A 225 0.16 -14.06 5.39
N HIS A 226 -1.12 -14.43 5.31
CA HIS A 226 -1.67 -15.47 6.19
C HIS A 226 -0.93 -16.79 5.99
N ARG A 227 -0.61 -17.46 7.09
CA ARG A 227 0.04 -18.77 7.07
C ARG A 227 -1.00 -19.87 7.28
N LEU A 228 -1.01 -20.85 6.39
CA LEU A 228 -1.81 -22.07 6.51
C LEU A 228 -0.88 -23.27 6.53
N ILE A 229 -1.01 -24.10 7.56
CA ILE A 229 -0.31 -25.39 7.65
C ILE A 229 -1.36 -26.48 7.49
N VAL A 230 -1.23 -27.29 6.45
CA VAL A 230 -2.14 -28.39 6.15
C VAL A 230 -1.47 -29.69 6.59
N PHE A 231 -2.05 -30.35 7.58
CA PHE A 231 -1.64 -31.69 8.01
C PHE A 231 -2.45 -32.73 7.23
N GLY A 232 -1.76 -33.52 6.41
CA GLY A 232 -2.35 -34.45 5.44
C GLY A 232 -2.12 -33.97 4.01
N ALA A 233 -1.35 -34.74 3.25
CA ALA A 233 -0.99 -34.50 1.85
C ALA A 233 -1.78 -35.39 0.87
N GLY A 234 -3.03 -35.73 1.24
CA GLY A 234 -3.96 -36.45 0.38
C GLY A 234 -4.42 -35.62 -0.83
N LEU A 235 -5.06 -36.27 -1.79
CA LEU A 235 -5.59 -35.59 -3.00
C LEU A 235 -6.64 -34.53 -2.66
N ASP A 236 -7.35 -34.69 -1.54
CA ASP A 236 -8.32 -33.76 -0.97
C ASP A 236 -7.70 -32.45 -0.49
N ALA A 237 -6.41 -32.45 -0.12
CA ALA A 237 -5.70 -31.24 0.28
C ALA A 237 -5.35 -30.31 -0.91
N GLN A 238 -5.24 -30.84 -2.14
CA GLN A 238 -4.86 -30.06 -3.32
C GLN A 238 -5.81 -28.87 -3.60
N PRO A 239 -7.15 -29.04 -3.64
CA PRO A 239 -8.06 -27.90 -3.85
C PRO A 239 -7.97 -26.87 -2.72
N LEU A 240 -7.77 -27.30 -1.46
CA LEU A 240 -7.57 -26.39 -0.33
C LEU A 240 -6.32 -25.54 -0.52
N VAL A 241 -5.19 -26.17 -0.88
CA VAL A 241 -3.93 -25.47 -1.18
C VAL A 241 -4.15 -24.48 -2.32
N ARG A 242 -4.81 -24.88 -3.41
CA ARG A 242 -5.08 -24.00 -4.55
C ARG A 242 -5.89 -22.77 -4.15
N LEU A 243 -6.96 -22.95 -3.39
CA LEU A 243 -7.82 -21.85 -2.92
C LEU A 243 -7.04 -20.92 -1.99
N ALA A 244 -6.30 -21.46 -1.02
CA ALA A 244 -5.48 -20.66 -0.11
C ALA A 244 -4.43 -19.83 -0.87
N LYS A 245 -3.78 -20.43 -1.88
CA LYS A 245 -2.80 -19.73 -2.74
C LYS A 245 -3.45 -18.65 -3.60
N GLN A 246 -4.65 -18.86 -4.13
CA GLN A 246 -5.40 -17.81 -4.84
C GLN A 246 -5.69 -16.59 -3.95
N GLN A 247 -5.87 -16.81 -2.65
CA GLN A 247 -6.06 -15.74 -1.66
C GLN A 247 -4.74 -15.12 -1.18
N GLY A 248 -3.59 -15.54 -1.72
CA GLY A 248 -2.28 -15.01 -1.36
C GLY A 248 -1.69 -15.56 -0.07
N TRP A 249 -2.18 -16.70 0.43
CA TRP A 249 -1.67 -17.28 1.67
C TRP A 249 -0.32 -17.97 1.43
N HIS A 250 0.49 -18.05 2.48
CA HIS A 250 1.67 -18.88 2.54
C HIS A 250 1.27 -20.26 3.10
N VAL A 251 1.35 -21.29 2.27
CA VAL A 251 0.83 -22.63 2.53
C VAL A 251 1.99 -23.61 2.72
N THR A 252 1.98 -24.33 3.84
CA THR A 252 2.89 -25.45 4.10
C THR A 252 2.08 -26.73 4.22
N VAL A 253 2.43 -27.75 3.44
CA VAL A 253 1.80 -29.07 3.50
C VAL A 253 2.73 -30.02 4.25
N VAL A 254 2.18 -30.77 5.21
CA VAL A 254 2.93 -31.72 6.05
C VAL A 254 2.23 -33.06 6.05
N ASP A 255 2.95 -34.14 5.79
CA ASP A 255 2.45 -35.52 5.92
C ASP A 255 3.60 -36.46 6.29
N SER A 256 3.33 -37.49 7.08
CA SER A 256 4.35 -38.47 7.49
C SER A 256 4.71 -39.46 6.38
N ARG A 257 3.86 -39.56 5.35
CA ARG A 257 4.03 -40.49 4.25
C ARG A 257 4.74 -39.77 3.10
N ALA A 258 6.00 -40.13 2.89
CA ALA A 258 6.84 -39.56 1.81
C ALA A 258 6.22 -39.66 0.41
N TYR A 259 5.39 -40.68 0.16
CA TYR A 259 4.65 -40.82 -1.10
C TYR A 259 3.70 -39.64 -1.36
N PHE A 260 3.04 -39.13 -0.32
CA PHE A 260 2.07 -38.04 -0.40
C PHE A 260 2.74 -36.67 -0.29
N ALA A 261 3.73 -36.51 0.60
CA ALA A 261 4.47 -35.27 0.86
C ALA A 261 5.49 -34.93 -0.26
N ARG A 262 5.00 -34.81 -1.50
CA ARG A 262 5.81 -34.48 -2.68
C ARG A 262 5.46 -33.11 -3.23
N HIS A 263 6.47 -32.35 -3.60
CA HIS A 263 6.28 -31.05 -4.26
C HIS A 263 5.44 -31.16 -5.53
N ASP A 264 5.64 -32.20 -6.34
CA ASP A 264 4.90 -32.42 -7.59
C ASP A 264 3.37 -32.55 -7.38
N HIS A 265 2.94 -33.03 -6.20
CA HIS A 265 1.51 -33.11 -5.85
C HIS A 265 0.93 -31.76 -5.40
N PHE A 266 1.80 -30.84 -4.95
CA PHE A 266 1.42 -29.53 -4.41
C PHE A 266 2.31 -28.41 -4.98
N PRO A 267 2.34 -28.20 -6.30
CA PRO A 267 3.28 -27.27 -6.94
C PRO A 267 3.04 -25.80 -6.57
N LEU A 268 1.88 -25.49 -5.98
CA LEU A 268 1.53 -24.15 -5.51
C LEU A 268 1.88 -23.92 -4.04
N ALA A 269 2.13 -24.98 -3.26
CA ALA A 269 2.49 -24.84 -1.85
C ALA A 269 3.88 -24.20 -1.74
N ASP A 270 4.07 -23.32 -0.76
CA ASP A 270 5.37 -22.68 -0.54
C ASP A 270 6.37 -23.66 0.09
N LYS A 271 5.87 -24.64 0.84
CA LYS A 271 6.67 -25.74 1.41
C LYS A 271 5.87 -27.05 1.44
N VAL A 272 6.54 -28.16 1.17
CA VAL A 272 6.02 -29.52 1.38
C VAL A 272 7.03 -30.28 2.22
N LEU A 273 6.60 -30.77 3.38
CA LEU A 273 7.46 -31.40 4.37
C LEU A 273 6.99 -32.84 4.65
N CYS A 274 7.94 -33.75 4.73
CA CYS A 274 7.72 -35.11 5.19
C CYS A 274 8.18 -35.22 6.66
N HIS A 275 7.25 -35.42 7.60
CA HIS A 275 7.57 -35.52 9.03
C HIS A 275 6.67 -36.52 9.76
#